data_AF-A0AB34FF02-F1
#
_entry.id   AF-A0AB34FF02-F1
#
_cell.length_a   1.000
_cell.length_b   1.000
_cell.length_c   1.000
_cell.angle_alpha   90.00
_cell.angle_beta   90.00
_cell.angle_gamma   90.00
#
_symmetry.space_group_name_H-M   'P 1'
#
loop_
_entity.id
_entity.type
_entity.pdbx_description
1 polymer ?
#
loop_
_entity_poly.entity_id
_entity_poly.type
_entity_poly.pdbx_seq_one_letter_code
_entity_poly.pdbx_strand_id
1 'polypeptide(L)'
;MDSQQLQLQHIGNDDTPAATHHPNFTCTMHFTFLALSLALGGSLVDAYPIKGNNVNCREGPGTKYKVVKTYAINQDVKLTCQARGESINGDNLWDKTTDGCYVADYYVKTGTSNMVTGECGGGGGGDKPPPSGGNLPTLNALQSTHARAIIAQAKKQGLGRQGCEAAIATGLTESGLRILANKKVPKSLNYKHDGMGSDHDSVGIFQQRAMYYKDIKCDMEAACSASLFFKGMVGVKGWKTMDVAKLCQAVQRSAVPNAYRKYTSAAKSICSAGGI
;
A
#
# COMPACT_ATOMS: atom_id res chain seq x y z
N MET A 1 6.77 56.36 -32.20
CA MET A 1 7.08 55.12 -31.46
C MET A 1 7.35 55.55 -30.02
N ASP A 2 6.32 56.00 -29.29
CA ASP A 2 5.42 55.23 -28.39
C ASP A 2 6.07 55.08 -26.98
N SER A 3 5.80 55.94 -25.99
CA SER A 3 4.69 55.93 -24.97
C SER A 3 4.62 54.60 -24.19
N GLN A 4 4.54 54.46 -22.84
CA GLN A 4 4.51 55.30 -21.63
C GLN A 4 5.03 54.42 -20.45
N GLN A 5 5.78 54.92 -19.46
CA GLN A 5 5.36 55.34 -18.11
C GLN A 5 4.14 54.63 -17.45
N LEU A 6 4.31 54.09 -16.23
CA LEU A 6 3.81 54.68 -14.96
C LEU A 6 4.07 53.78 -13.72
N GLN A 7 4.54 54.42 -12.65
CA GLN A 7 4.64 53.93 -11.28
C GLN A 7 3.44 54.42 -10.43
N LEU A 8 3.38 53.92 -9.17
CA LEU A 8 3.00 54.64 -7.93
C LEU A 8 1.47 54.61 -7.60
N GLN A 9 0.92 54.45 -6.38
CA GLN A 9 1.26 54.68 -4.95
C GLN A 9 0.41 53.73 -4.05
N HIS A 10 0.85 53.21 -2.88
CA HIS A 10 0.76 53.74 -1.49
C HIS A 10 -0.65 54.22 -1.05
N ILE A 11 -1.24 53.73 0.05
CA ILE A 11 -1.31 54.27 1.45
C ILE A 11 -2.25 53.27 2.23
N GLY A 12 -2.22 52.97 3.53
CA GLY A 12 -1.57 53.51 4.73
C GLY A 12 -1.90 52.67 5.99
N ASN A 13 -1.25 53.02 7.10
CA ASN A 13 -1.44 52.48 8.44
C ASN A 13 -2.64 53.13 9.17
N ASP A 14 -3.06 52.50 10.29
CA ASP A 14 -3.32 53.11 11.60
C ASP A 14 -4.58 52.55 12.34
N ASP A 15 -4.29 52.07 13.55
CA ASP A 15 -4.96 52.34 14.82
C ASP A 15 -6.39 51.83 15.14
N THR A 16 -6.44 50.89 16.09
CA THR A 16 -7.47 50.79 17.14
C THR A 16 -7.26 51.94 18.15
N PRO A 17 -8.24 52.43 18.97
CA PRO A 17 -9.19 51.62 19.76
C PRO A 17 -10.56 52.30 20.05
N ALA A 18 -11.47 51.58 20.74
CA ALA A 18 -12.17 52.09 21.93
C ALA A 18 -13.27 51.11 22.38
N ALA A 19 -13.12 50.63 23.62
CA ALA A 19 -14.17 50.01 24.41
C ALA A 19 -15.12 51.09 24.93
N THR A 20 -16.41 50.78 24.99
CA THR A 20 -17.39 51.49 25.84
C THR A 20 -18.10 50.50 26.75
N HIS A 21 -18.03 50.85 28.03
CA HIS A 21 -18.65 50.26 29.21
C HIS A 21 -20.18 50.13 29.11
N HIS A 22 -20.76 49.11 29.74
CA HIS A 22 -21.78 49.24 30.80
C HIS A 22 -22.02 47.87 31.52
N PRO A 23 -22.55 47.87 32.75
CA PRO A 23 -22.07 46.99 33.83
C PRO A 23 -23.00 45.83 34.23
N ASN A 24 -22.34 44.80 34.81
CA ASN A 24 -22.76 43.95 35.93
C ASN A 24 -24.20 43.40 35.96
N PHE A 25 -24.33 42.11 35.65
CA PHE A 25 -25.13 41.21 36.47
C PHE A 25 -24.31 39.96 36.84
N THR A 26 -24.12 39.80 38.13
CA THR A 26 -23.61 38.64 38.86
C THR A 26 -24.31 37.34 38.45
N CYS A 27 -23.54 36.27 38.23
CA CYS A 27 -23.67 35.03 39.01
C CYS A 27 -22.54 34.04 38.70
N THR A 28 -21.81 33.70 39.76
CA THR A 28 -21.18 32.41 40.10
C THR A 28 -21.37 31.26 39.11
N MET A 29 -20.26 30.58 38.78
CA MET A 29 -20.06 29.12 38.88
C MET A 29 -18.76 28.73 38.16
N HIS A 30 -17.67 28.67 38.92
CA HIS A 30 -16.44 28.01 38.47
C HIS A 30 -16.69 26.50 38.46
N PHE A 31 -16.95 25.93 37.29
CA PHE A 31 -16.93 24.49 37.06
C PHE A 31 -15.62 24.13 36.35
N THR A 32 -14.66 23.64 37.12
CA THR A 32 -13.45 23.01 36.60
C THR A 32 -13.84 21.67 35.97
N PHE A 33 -14.14 21.66 34.67
CA PHE A 33 -14.26 20.42 33.91
C PHE A 33 -12.85 19.92 33.54
N LEU A 34 -12.30 19.02 34.35
CA LEU A 34 -11.20 18.16 33.94
C LEU A 34 -11.76 17.12 32.96
N ALA A 35 -11.80 17.45 31.66
CA ALA A 35 -12.19 16.51 30.62
C ALA A 35 -11.07 15.47 30.42
N LEU A 36 -11.12 14.37 31.17
CA LEU A 36 -10.32 13.19 30.90
C LEU A 36 -10.87 12.52 29.63
N SER A 37 -10.36 12.95 28.48
CA SER A 37 -10.68 12.37 27.18
C SER A 37 -9.96 11.02 27.08
N LEU A 38 -10.62 9.93 27.47
CA LEU A 38 -10.22 8.61 26.98
C LEU A 38 -10.55 8.53 25.49
N ALA A 39 -9.59 8.87 24.64
CA ALA A 39 -9.62 8.46 23.26
C ALA A 39 -9.48 6.94 23.21
N LEU A 40 -10.62 6.22 23.15
CA LEU A 40 -10.62 4.82 22.75
C LEU A 40 -10.20 4.75 21.28
N GLY A 41 -8.89 4.64 21.06
CA GLY A 41 -8.31 4.28 19.77
C GLY A 41 -8.64 2.84 19.41
N GLY A 42 -9.90 2.57 19.08
CA GLY A 42 -10.31 1.32 18.46
C GLY A 42 -9.70 1.24 17.08
N SER A 43 -8.99 0.14 16.78
CA SER A 43 -8.63 -0.18 15.40
C SER A 43 -9.94 -0.34 14.61
N LEU A 44 -10.16 0.50 13.61
CA LEU A 44 -11.24 0.29 12.64
C LEU A 44 -10.89 -0.98 11.86
N VAL A 45 -11.39 -2.12 12.34
CA VAL A 45 -11.44 -3.33 11.54
C VAL A 45 -12.56 -3.10 10.54
N ASP A 46 -12.21 -2.91 9.27
CA ASP A 46 -13.18 -2.76 8.18
C ASP A 46 -14.20 -3.89 8.28
N ALA A 47 -15.47 -3.52 8.45
CA ALA A 47 -16.58 -4.42 8.45
C ALA A 47 -17.24 -4.37 7.08
N TYR A 48 -17.53 -5.53 6.51
CA TYR A 48 -18.02 -5.66 5.15
C TYR A 48 -19.48 -6.09 5.16
N PRO A 49 -20.38 -5.34 4.51
CA PRO A 49 -21.80 -5.69 4.49
C PRO A 49 -22.06 -6.90 3.59
N ILE A 50 -22.94 -7.78 4.03
CA ILE A 50 -23.48 -8.88 3.23
C ILE A 50 -24.41 -8.35 2.13
N LYS A 51 -24.33 -8.89 0.90
CA LYS A 51 -25.21 -8.52 -0.23
C LYS A 51 -26.22 -9.58 -0.65
N GLY A 52 -26.16 -10.78 -0.07
CA GLY A 52 -27.14 -11.85 -0.30
C GLY A 52 -28.20 -11.92 0.81
N ASN A 53 -29.36 -12.50 0.50
CA ASN A 53 -30.37 -12.81 1.51
C ASN A 53 -30.00 -14.12 2.23
N ASN A 54 -29.98 -14.10 3.56
CA ASN A 54 -29.74 -15.28 4.42
C ASN A 54 -28.49 -16.09 4.00
N VAL A 55 -27.34 -15.42 4.00
CA VAL A 55 -26.08 -16.01 3.54
C VAL A 55 -25.51 -16.94 4.59
N ASN A 56 -25.21 -18.17 4.19
CA ASN A 56 -24.68 -19.20 5.09
C ASN A 56 -23.19 -18.99 5.36
N CYS A 57 -22.84 -18.99 6.64
CA CYS A 57 -21.48 -19.08 7.15
C CYS A 57 -21.20 -20.50 7.61
N ARG A 58 -20.13 -21.11 7.11
CA ARG A 58 -19.88 -22.57 7.19
C ARG A 58 -18.57 -22.89 7.90
N GLU A 59 -18.41 -24.12 8.36
CA GLU A 59 -17.18 -24.55 9.06
C GLU A 59 -15.92 -24.53 8.17
N GLY A 60 -16.08 -24.57 6.85
CA GLY A 60 -14.98 -24.53 5.88
C GLY A 60 -15.37 -23.85 4.56
N PRO A 61 -14.39 -23.64 3.66
CA PRO A 61 -14.56 -22.87 2.43
C PRO A 61 -15.23 -23.70 1.32
N GLY A 62 -16.50 -24.08 1.54
CA GLY A 62 -17.29 -24.86 0.59
C GLY A 62 -18.74 -25.08 1.05
N THR A 63 -19.64 -25.32 0.12
CA THR A 63 -21.08 -25.54 0.37
C THR A 63 -21.37 -26.85 1.08
N LYS A 64 -20.46 -27.82 1.01
CA LYS A 64 -20.57 -29.12 1.68
C LYS A 64 -20.32 -29.06 3.18
N TYR A 65 -19.66 -28.00 3.67
CA TYR A 65 -19.41 -27.82 5.09
C TYR A 65 -20.70 -27.44 5.83
N LYS A 66 -20.81 -27.89 7.08
CA LYS A 66 -21.96 -27.59 7.95
C LYS A 66 -22.14 -26.09 8.10
N VAL A 67 -23.40 -25.63 8.07
CA VAL A 67 -23.76 -24.25 8.37
C VAL A 67 -23.62 -24.02 9.87
N VAL A 68 -22.80 -23.03 10.24
CA VAL A 68 -22.57 -22.60 11.62
C VAL A 68 -23.53 -21.48 11.99
N LYS A 69 -23.72 -20.54 11.06
CA LYS A 69 -24.49 -19.30 11.25
C LYS A 69 -25.02 -18.80 9.92
N THR A 70 -26.04 -17.96 9.96
CA THR A 70 -26.57 -17.25 8.78
C THR A 70 -26.51 -15.75 9.03
N TYR A 71 -26.18 -14.99 7.98
CA TYR A 71 -26.15 -13.53 8.01
C TYR A 71 -27.30 -12.93 7.20
N ALA A 72 -27.89 -11.86 7.72
CA ALA A 72 -28.89 -11.07 7.00
C ALA A 72 -28.22 -10.17 5.96
N ILE A 73 -28.98 -9.74 4.95
CA ILE A 73 -28.52 -8.73 4.00
C ILE A 73 -28.16 -7.43 4.73
N ASN A 74 -27.10 -6.75 4.27
CA ASN A 74 -26.48 -5.57 4.87
C ASN A 74 -25.97 -5.75 6.31
N GLN A 75 -25.99 -6.96 6.85
CA GLN A 75 -25.29 -7.23 8.10
C GLN A 75 -23.79 -7.12 7.86
N ASP A 76 -23.10 -6.39 8.74
CA ASP A 76 -21.65 -6.26 8.68
C ASP A 76 -20.95 -7.49 9.25
N VAL A 77 -19.94 -7.98 8.51
CA VAL A 77 -19.05 -9.06 8.95
C VAL A 77 -17.61 -8.58 8.96
N LYS A 78 -16.86 -8.96 9.98
CA LYS A 78 -15.42 -8.68 10.07
C LYS A 78 -14.64 -9.91 9.65
N LEU A 79 -13.59 -9.70 8.85
CA LEU A 79 -12.78 -10.79 8.30
C LEU A 79 -11.51 -10.99 9.12
N THR A 80 -11.18 -12.25 9.36
CA THR A 80 -9.96 -12.69 10.05
C THR A 80 -8.88 -13.06 9.05
N CYS A 81 -9.25 -13.82 8.01
CA CYS A 81 -8.38 -14.25 6.92
C CYS A 81 -9.26 -14.70 5.74
N GLN A 82 -8.66 -14.96 4.59
CA GLN A 82 -9.34 -15.46 3.40
C GLN A 82 -8.73 -16.78 2.94
N ALA A 83 -9.54 -17.66 2.37
CA ALA A 83 -9.10 -18.96 1.86
C ALA A 83 -9.60 -19.16 0.44
N ARG A 84 -8.91 -20.02 -0.32
CA ARG A 84 -9.46 -20.55 -1.56
C ARG A 84 -10.29 -21.80 -1.28
N GLY A 85 -11.41 -21.93 -1.97
CA GLY A 85 -12.36 -23.01 -1.76
C GLY A 85 -13.20 -23.34 -2.99
N GLU A 86 -14.38 -23.91 -2.75
CA GLU A 86 -15.35 -24.18 -3.80
C GLU A 86 -15.75 -22.88 -4.54
N SER A 87 -15.89 -22.94 -5.86
CA SER A 87 -16.28 -21.75 -6.62
C SER A 87 -17.79 -21.51 -6.53
N ILE A 88 -18.16 -20.31 -6.08
CA ILE A 88 -19.53 -19.79 -6.03
C ILE A 88 -19.65 -18.71 -7.09
N ASN A 89 -20.45 -18.97 -8.12
CA ASN A 89 -20.68 -18.03 -9.23
C ASN A 89 -19.39 -17.50 -9.88
N GLY A 90 -18.39 -18.36 -10.05
CA GLY A 90 -17.09 -18.02 -10.66
C GLY A 90 -16.07 -17.40 -9.71
N ASP A 91 -16.42 -17.20 -8.44
CA ASP A 91 -15.51 -16.73 -7.39
C ASP A 91 -15.13 -17.88 -6.46
N ASN A 92 -13.84 -18.14 -6.24
CA ASN A 92 -13.36 -19.22 -5.37
C ASN A 92 -12.81 -18.71 -4.04
N LEU A 93 -13.05 -17.45 -3.71
CA LEU A 93 -12.60 -16.81 -2.49
C LEU A 93 -13.64 -16.97 -1.36
N TRP A 94 -13.14 -17.30 -0.17
CA TRP A 94 -13.94 -17.49 1.03
C TRP A 94 -13.37 -16.68 2.19
N ASP A 95 -14.22 -15.91 2.85
CA ASP A 95 -13.87 -15.04 3.96
C ASP A 95 -14.11 -15.76 5.29
N LYS A 96 -13.04 -15.98 6.06
CA LYS A 96 -13.18 -16.40 7.45
C LYS A 96 -13.57 -15.19 8.28
N THR A 97 -14.77 -15.21 8.83
CA THR A 97 -15.29 -14.14 9.68
C THR A 97 -14.77 -14.25 11.13
N THR A 98 -14.91 -13.18 11.92
CA THR A 98 -14.62 -13.21 13.36
C THR A 98 -15.54 -14.14 14.16
N ASP A 99 -16.67 -14.55 13.57
CA ASP A 99 -17.56 -15.59 14.12
C ASP A 99 -16.99 -17.01 13.92
N GLY A 100 -15.78 -17.14 13.37
CA GLY A 100 -15.06 -18.41 13.27
C GLY A 100 -15.46 -19.29 12.09
N CYS A 101 -16.37 -18.83 11.23
CA CYS A 101 -16.89 -19.55 10.07
C CYS A 101 -16.57 -18.80 8.75
N TYR A 102 -16.71 -19.51 7.63
CA TYR A 102 -16.39 -19.07 6.28
C TYR A 102 -17.65 -18.69 5.49
N VAL A 103 -17.63 -17.55 4.82
CA VAL A 103 -18.65 -17.10 3.87
C VAL A 103 -18.00 -16.93 2.49
N ALA A 104 -18.70 -17.24 1.40
CA ALA A 104 -18.15 -17.00 0.06
C ALA A 104 -18.05 -15.48 -0.19
N ASP A 105 -16.90 -15.02 -0.70
CA ASP A 105 -16.62 -13.59 -0.98
C ASP A 105 -17.65 -13.01 -1.96
N TYR A 106 -18.16 -13.86 -2.87
CA TYR A 106 -19.28 -13.55 -3.74
C TYR A 106 -20.48 -12.92 -3.02
N TYR A 107 -20.70 -13.16 -1.72
CA TYR A 107 -21.79 -12.58 -0.93
C TYR A 107 -21.39 -11.45 0.02
N VAL A 108 -20.11 -11.09 0.07
CA VAL A 108 -19.57 -10.02 0.90
C VAL A 108 -19.27 -8.81 0.01
N LYS A 109 -19.52 -7.59 0.49
CA LYS A 109 -19.17 -6.36 -0.23
C LYS A 109 -17.73 -5.96 0.08
N THR A 110 -16.78 -6.82 -0.29
CA THR A 110 -15.32 -6.57 -0.18
C THR A 110 -14.83 -5.52 -1.17
N GLY A 111 -15.57 -5.29 -2.25
CA GLY A 111 -15.27 -4.27 -3.27
C GLY A 111 -14.23 -4.70 -4.30
N THR A 112 -13.80 -5.97 -4.28
CA THR A 112 -12.79 -6.55 -5.18
C THR A 112 -13.01 -8.05 -5.30
N SER A 113 -12.56 -8.67 -6.40
CA SER A 113 -12.52 -10.14 -6.58
C SER A 113 -11.21 -10.77 -6.09
N ASN A 114 -10.38 -10.00 -5.38
CA ASN A 114 -9.11 -10.42 -4.81
C ASN A 114 -9.19 -10.36 -3.28
N MET A 115 -8.25 -11.04 -2.62
CA MET A 115 -8.12 -11.00 -1.17
C MET A 115 -7.99 -9.56 -0.63
N VAL A 116 -8.81 -9.22 0.37
CA VAL A 116 -8.77 -8.01 1.19
C VAL A 116 -8.05 -8.23 2.53
N THR A 117 -7.79 -9.49 2.91
CA THR A 117 -7.03 -9.88 4.11
C THR A 117 -6.11 -11.09 3.83
N GLY A 118 -5.24 -11.44 4.78
CA GLY A 118 -4.25 -12.51 4.63
C GLY A 118 -4.85 -13.91 4.46
N GLU A 119 -4.08 -14.85 3.90
CA GLU A 119 -4.57 -16.22 3.61
C GLU A 119 -4.68 -17.08 4.87
N CYS A 120 -5.78 -17.83 5.03
CA CYS A 120 -6.00 -18.71 6.17
C CYS A 120 -5.04 -19.92 6.11
N GLY A 121 -4.21 -20.11 7.15
CA GLY A 121 -3.41 -21.33 7.33
C GLY A 121 -1.92 -21.25 6.92
N GLY A 122 -1.39 -20.07 6.59
CA GLY A 122 0.04 -19.88 6.34
C GLY A 122 0.83 -19.57 7.61
N GLY A 123 1.31 -20.60 8.31
CA GLY A 123 2.33 -20.45 9.36
C GLY A 123 3.72 -20.23 8.73
N GLY A 124 4.25 -19.00 8.82
CA GLY A 124 5.62 -18.66 8.43
C GLY A 124 5.87 -17.17 8.59
N GLY A 125 6.69 -16.78 9.57
CA GLY A 125 6.90 -15.40 9.99
C GLY A 125 7.31 -14.42 8.88
N GLY A 126 6.72 -13.22 8.94
CA GLY A 126 7.02 -12.10 8.07
C GLY A 126 5.92 -11.04 8.16
N ASP A 127 6.04 -10.14 9.13
CA ASP A 127 5.48 -8.80 9.23
C ASP A 127 3.99 -8.58 8.86
N LYS A 128 3.23 -8.14 9.88
CA LYS A 128 1.89 -7.54 9.82
C LYS A 128 1.64 -6.79 8.49
N PRO A 129 0.62 -7.14 7.69
CA PRO A 129 0.27 -6.39 6.49
C PRO A 129 -0.02 -4.92 6.85
N PRO A 130 0.65 -3.92 6.24
CA PRO A 130 0.26 -2.51 6.36
C PRO A 130 -1.04 -2.25 5.58
N PRO A 131 -1.79 -1.18 5.92
CA PRO A 131 -3.24 -1.14 5.84
C PRO A 131 -3.81 -1.32 4.42
N SER A 132 -4.92 -2.07 4.41
CA SER A 132 -6.00 -2.07 3.43
C SER A 132 -6.44 -0.63 3.11
N GLY A 133 -5.74 0.00 2.17
CA GLY A 133 -6.39 0.91 1.25
C GLY A 133 -6.51 0.14 -0.05
N GLY A 134 -7.53 0.40 -0.86
CA GLY A 134 -7.67 -0.23 -2.17
C GLY A 134 -6.44 -0.07 -3.09
N ASN A 135 -6.62 -0.43 -4.36
CA ASN A 135 -5.53 -0.35 -5.33
C ASN A 135 -4.84 1.02 -5.31
N LEU A 136 -3.50 0.99 -5.24
CA LEU A 136 -2.70 2.20 -5.40
C LEU A 136 -2.90 2.73 -6.83
N PRO A 137 -2.78 4.06 -7.06
CA PRO A 137 -3.04 4.65 -8.37
C PRO A 137 -2.33 3.92 -9.50
N THR A 138 -3.05 3.64 -10.59
CA THR A 138 -2.57 2.94 -11.79
C THR A 138 -2.18 1.46 -11.62
N LEU A 139 -2.31 0.90 -10.41
CA LEU A 139 -1.92 -0.48 -10.12
C LEU A 139 -3.13 -1.40 -9.92
N ASN A 140 -2.96 -2.70 -10.17
CA ASN A 140 -3.91 -3.72 -9.71
C ASN A 140 -3.59 -4.15 -8.25
N ALA A 141 -4.39 -5.08 -7.69
CA ALA A 141 -4.25 -5.52 -6.30
C ALA A 141 -2.90 -6.17 -5.99
N LEU A 142 -2.41 -7.03 -6.89
CA LEU A 142 -1.13 -7.72 -6.75
C LEU A 142 0.04 -6.74 -6.79
N GLN A 143 0.06 -5.85 -7.78
CA GLN A 143 1.04 -4.78 -7.90
C GLN A 143 0.99 -3.82 -6.70
N SER A 144 -0.22 -3.51 -6.20
CA SER A 144 -0.40 -2.67 -5.02
C SER A 144 0.16 -3.32 -3.76
N THR A 145 0.03 -4.64 -3.62
CA THR A 145 0.61 -5.41 -2.51
C THR A 145 2.14 -5.28 -2.51
N HIS A 146 2.76 -5.52 -3.67
CA HIS A 146 4.21 -5.40 -3.82
C HIS A 146 4.71 -3.96 -3.65
N ALA A 147 3.99 -2.98 -4.20
CA ALA A 147 4.29 -1.56 -4.02
C ALA A 147 4.22 -1.17 -2.54
N ARG A 148 3.19 -1.60 -1.79
CA ARG A 148 3.08 -1.34 -0.34
C ARG A 148 4.24 -1.95 0.42
N ALA A 149 4.71 -3.14 0.07
CA ALA A 149 5.90 -3.76 0.67
C ALA A 149 7.16 -2.91 0.42
N ILE A 150 7.37 -2.43 -0.81
CA ILE A 150 8.46 -1.51 -1.15
C ILE A 150 8.36 -0.19 -0.36
N ILE A 151 7.17 0.43 -0.31
CA ILE A 151 6.91 1.68 0.42
C ILE A 151 7.18 1.49 1.91
N ALA A 152 6.67 0.40 2.51
CA ALA A 152 6.90 0.07 3.91
C ALA A 152 8.39 -0.09 4.20
N GLN A 153 9.14 -0.72 3.30
CA GLN A 153 10.58 -0.86 3.43
C GLN A 153 11.32 0.49 3.32
N ALA A 154 10.91 1.37 2.39
CA ALA A 154 11.47 2.71 2.27
C ALA A 154 11.23 3.54 3.54
N LYS A 155 10.03 3.43 4.14
CA LYS A 155 9.69 4.02 5.44
C LYS A 155 10.55 3.46 6.56
N LYS A 156 10.66 2.13 6.65
CA LYS A 156 11.47 1.42 7.65
C LYS A 156 12.94 1.85 7.63
N GLN A 157 13.48 2.17 6.46
CA GLN A 157 14.86 2.63 6.30
C GLN A 157 15.02 4.16 6.31
N GLY A 158 13.95 4.92 6.50
CA GLY A 158 14.00 6.39 6.56
C GLY A 158 14.48 7.05 5.26
N LEU A 159 14.21 6.45 4.10
CA LEU A 159 14.72 6.91 2.80
C LEU A 159 13.88 8.03 2.17
N GLY A 160 12.74 8.35 2.79
CA GLY A 160 11.83 9.40 2.36
C GLY A 160 11.21 9.14 0.98
N ARG A 161 10.56 10.18 0.46
CA ARG A 161 9.88 10.16 -0.84
C ARG A 161 10.83 9.80 -1.99
N GLN A 162 12.05 10.33 -1.98
CA GLN A 162 13.06 10.06 -3.00
C GLN A 162 13.36 8.57 -3.14
N GLY A 163 13.57 7.85 -2.02
CA GLY A 163 13.82 6.42 -2.04
C GLY A 163 12.62 5.63 -2.55
N CYS A 164 11.42 6.00 -2.11
CA CYS A 164 10.18 5.37 -2.57
C CYS A 164 10.01 5.53 -4.09
N GLU A 165 10.12 6.76 -4.61
CA GLU A 165 9.90 7.06 -6.03
C GLU A 165 10.92 6.31 -6.90
N ALA A 166 12.19 6.24 -6.49
CA ALA A 166 13.23 5.49 -7.20
C ALA A 166 12.93 3.98 -7.24
N ALA A 167 12.53 3.37 -6.12
CA ALA A 167 12.22 1.95 -6.10
C ALA A 167 10.93 1.62 -6.86
N ILE A 168 9.86 2.40 -6.71
CA ILE A 168 8.61 2.13 -7.45
C ILE A 168 8.81 2.31 -8.95
N ALA A 169 9.49 3.39 -9.38
CA ALA A 169 9.81 3.58 -10.80
C ALA A 169 10.66 2.43 -11.35
N THR A 170 11.64 1.95 -10.58
CA THR A 170 12.46 0.81 -10.99
C THR A 170 11.63 -0.47 -11.09
N GLY A 171 10.87 -0.85 -10.05
CA GLY A 171 10.06 -2.07 -10.08
C GLY A 171 9.02 -2.07 -11.21
N LEU A 172 8.44 -0.92 -11.53
CA LEU A 172 7.56 -0.75 -12.70
C LEU A 172 8.28 -0.98 -14.03
N THR A 173 9.49 -0.44 -14.18
CA THR A 173 10.30 -0.64 -15.39
C THR A 173 10.73 -2.10 -15.56
N GLU A 174 11.22 -2.73 -14.49
CA GLU A 174 11.89 -4.04 -14.58
C GLU A 174 10.91 -5.20 -14.70
N SER A 175 9.77 -5.13 -14.00
CA SER A 175 8.83 -6.26 -13.92
C SER A 175 7.37 -5.86 -13.98
N GLY A 176 7.06 -4.56 -14.03
CA GLY A 176 5.71 -4.07 -13.79
C GLY A 176 5.24 -4.36 -12.36
N LEU A 177 6.14 -4.31 -11.38
CA LEU A 177 5.91 -4.67 -9.98
C LEU A 177 5.45 -6.12 -9.79
N ARG A 178 6.08 -7.07 -10.48
CA ARG A 178 5.81 -8.51 -10.35
C ARG A 178 7.04 -9.23 -9.79
N ILE A 179 6.85 -10.22 -8.94
CA ILE A 179 7.92 -11.15 -8.56
C ILE A 179 8.09 -12.18 -9.69
N LEU A 180 9.15 -12.06 -10.48
CA LEU A 180 9.41 -12.99 -11.58
C LEU A 180 10.48 -14.03 -11.21
N ALA A 181 10.14 -15.31 -11.30
CA ALA A 181 11.11 -16.39 -11.20
C ALA A 181 11.83 -16.61 -12.55
N ASN A 182 12.94 -17.35 -12.55
CA ASN A 182 13.71 -17.61 -13.77
C ASN A 182 14.16 -19.07 -13.83
N LYS A 183 13.91 -19.74 -14.97
CA LYS A 183 14.27 -21.16 -15.16
C LYS A 183 15.78 -21.40 -15.06
N LYS A 184 16.60 -20.41 -15.41
CA LYS A 184 18.07 -20.47 -15.28
C LYS A 184 18.54 -20.33 -13.83
N VAL A 185 17.64 -19.98 -12.90
CA VAL A 185 17.89 -19.93 -11.46
C VAL A 185 16.87 -20.86 -10.77
N PRO A 186 17.07 -22.19 -10.80
CA PRO A 186 16.07 -23.15 -10.31
C PRO A 186 15.60 -22.89 -8.87
N LYS A 187 16.48 -22.38 -8.00
CA LYS A 187 16.14 -21.99 -6.62
C LYS A 187 15.01 -20.96 -6.55
N SER A 188 14.87 -20.09 -7.54
CA SER A 188 13.81 -19.07 -7.60
C SER A 188 12.42 -19.69 -7.78
N LEU A 189 12.31 -20.86 -8.41
CA LEU A 189 11.04 -21.55 -8.66
C LEU A 189 10.40 -22.09 -7.37
N ASN A 190 11.19 -22.21 -6.29
CA ASN A 190 10.73 -22.70 -4.99
C ASN A 190 10.06 -21.62 -4.14
N TYR A 191 10.04 -20.37 -4.60
CA TYR A 191 9.38 -19.25 -3.91
C TYR A 191 8.13 -18.82 -4.67
N LYS A 192 7.17 -18.23 -3.96
CA LYS A 192 5.97 -17.64 -4.56
C LYS A 192 6.40 -16.58 -5.59
N HIS A 193 5.81 -16.65 -6.78
CA HIS A 193 6.11 -15.76 -7.88
C HIS A 193 4.87 -15.51 -8.74
N ASP A 194 4.86 -14.38 -9.42
CA ASP A 194 3.74 -13.89 -10.23
C ASP A 194 3.89 -14.24 -11.70
N GLY A 195 5.03 -14.82 -12.08
CA GLY A 195 5.33 -15.21 -13.45
C GLY A 195 6.79 -15.56 -13.65
N MET A 196 7.15 -15.70 -14.94
CA MET A 196 8.49 -16.08 -15.37
C MET A 196 9.16 -14.92 -16.10
N GLY A 197 10.39 -14.60 -15.68
CA GLY A 197 11.35 -13.80 -16.43
C GLY A 197 12.29 -14.71 -17.23
N SER A 198 12.99 -14.11 -18.19
CA SER A 198 13.93 -14.83 -19.09
C SER A 198 15.26 -14.10 -19.29
N ASP A 199 15.36 -12.85 -18.86
CA ASP A 199 16.56 -12.03 -18.99
C ASP A 199 17.68 -12.60 -18.13
N HIS A 200 18.78 -12.99 -18.78
CA HIS A 200 19.93 -13.66 -18.17
C HIS A 200 19.56 -14.58 -17.00
N ASP A 201 20.06 -14.29 -15.81
CA ASP A 201 19.78 -14.93 -14.52
C ASP A 201 19.07 -13.96 -13.56
N SER A 202 18.35 -12.99 -14.11
CA SER A 202 17.59 -11.99 -13.37
C SER A 202 16.33 -12.60 -12.73
N VAL A 203 16.06 -12.25 -11.47
CA VAL A 203 14.89 -12.69 -10.69
C VAL A 203 14.29 -11.54 -9.88
N GLY A 204 13.08 -11.73 -9.39
CA GLY A 204 12.46 -10.80 -8.44
C GLY A 204 11.89 -9.53 -9.07
N ILE A 205 11.47 -8.60 -8.22
CA ILE A 205 10.75 -7.39 -8.64
C ILE A 205 11.64 -6.37 -9.36
N PHE A 206 12.92 -6.34 -9.03
CA PHE A 206 13.93 -5.45 -9.63
C PHE A 206 14.79 -6.14 -10.69
N GLN A 207 14.43 -7.38 -11.10
CA GLN A 207 15.21 -8.19 -12.04
C GLN A 207 16.71 -8.24 -11.68
N GLN A 208 16.97 -8.54 -10.40
CA GLN A 208 18.31 -8.64 -9.84
C GLN A 208 18.98 -9.93 -10.32
N ARG A 209 20.18 -9.82 -10.91
CA ARG A 209 20.94 -10.97 -11.42
C ARG A 209 21.49 -11.83 -10.28
N ALA A 210 21.14 -13.10 -10.25
CA ALA A 210 21.59 -14.09 -9.26
C ALA A 210 23.14 -14.24 -9.20
N MET A 211 23.85 -13.88 -10.27
CA MET A 211 25.30 -13.81 -10.30
C MET A 211 25.86 -12.79 -9.30
N TYR A 212 25.16 -11.70 -9.03
CA TYR A 212 25.58 -10.66 -8.08
C TYR A 212 24.82 -10.76 -6.75
N TYR A 213 23.53 -11.09 -6.79
CA TYR A 213 22.67 -11.21 -5.62
C TYR A 213 22.52 -12.70 -5.25
N LYS A 214 23.20 -13.13 -4.19
CA LYS A 214 23.28 -14.55 -3.80
C LYS A 214 22.11 -15.03 -2.95
N ASP A 215 21.39 -14.10 -2.33
CA ASP A 215 20.21 -14.43 -1.52
C ASP A 215 18.94 -14.42 -2.38
N ILE A 216 18.75 -15.51 -3.13
CA ILE A 216 17.58 -15.69 -4.00
C ILE A 216 16.26 -15.62 -3.21
N LYS A 217 16.24 -15.93 -1.91
CA LYS A 217 15.03 -15.79 -1.10
C LYS A 217 14.67 -14.31 -0.96
N CYS A 218 15.67 -13.48 -0.66
CA CYS A 218 15.52 -12.03 -0.56
C CYS A 218 15.12 -11.41 -1.90
N ASP A 219 15.74 -11.84 -3.00
CA ASP A 219 15.41 -11.33 -4.34
C ASP A 219 13.95 -11.63 -4.74
N MET A 220 13.40 -12.77 -4.27
CA MET A 220 12.02 -13.20 -4.54
C MET A 220 10.98 -12.63 -3.56
N GLU A 221 11.35 -11.68 -2.70
CA GLU A 221 10.47 -11.05 -1.72
C GLU A 221 10.52 -9.52 -1.86
N ALA A 222 9.37 -8.87 -2.05
CA ALA A 222 9.32 -7.48 -2.50
C ALA A 222 10.04 -6.49 -1.56
N ALA A 223 9.87 -6.61 -0.23
CA ALA A 223 10.51 -5.71 0.72
C ALA A 223 12.01 -6.02 0.86
N CYS A 224 12.40 -7.30 0.89
CA CYS A 224 13.81 -7.67 0.97
C CYS A 224 14.58 -7.29 -0.30
N SER A 225 14.04 -7.58 -1.48
CA SER A 225 14.61 -7.17 -2.77
C SER A 225 14.75 -5.63 -2.87
N ALA A 226 13.77 -4.89 -2.33
CA ALA A 226 13.86 -3.42 -2.22
C ALA A 226 15.00 -2.97 -1.30
N SER A 227 15.25 -3.68 -0.20
CA SER A 227 16.38 -3.38 0.68
C SER A 227 17.73 -3.47 -0.03
N LEU A 228 17.88 -4.43 -0.95
CA LEU A 228 19.07 -4.61 -1.77
C LEU A 228 19.21 -3.48 -2.79
N PHE A 229 18.11 -3.10 -3.44
CA PHE A 229 18.07 -1.93 -4.33
C PHE A 229 18.46 -0.65 -3.57
N PHE A 230 17.88 -0.42 -2.39
CA PHE A 230 18.17 0.75 -1.56
C PHE A 230 19.64 0.80 -1.14
N LYS A 231 20.26 -0.33 -0.81
CA LYS A 231 21.69 -0.42 -0.53
C LYS A 231 22.54 0.10 -1.70
N GLY A 232 22.17 -0.26 -2.94
CA GLY A 232 22.81 0.29 -4.13
C GLY A 232 22.55 1.78 -4.31
N MET A 233 21.30 2.20 -4.12
CA MET A 233 20.85 3.59 -4.25
C MET A 233 21.57 4.55 -3.30
N VAL A 234 21.69 4.21 -2.01
CA VAL A 234 22.35 5.09 -1.04
C VAL A 234 23.86 5.25 -1.28
N GLY A 235 24.46 4.31 -2.01
CA GLY A 235 25.85 4.39 -2.47
C GLY A 235 26.07 5.38 -3.63
N VAL A 236 25.01 5.86 -4.28
CA VAL A 236 25.11 6.85 -5.36
C VAL A 236 25.29 8.25 -4.77
N LYS A 237 26.39 8.93 -5.13
CA LYS A 237 26.66 10.30 -4.69
C LYS A 237 25.52 11.23 -5.14
N GLY A 238 24.95 11.98 -4.20
CA GLY A 238 23.86 12.93 -4.47
C GLY A 238 22.48 12.30 -4.68
N TRP A 239 22.28 11.02 -4.35
CA TRP A 239 21.00 10.32 -4.59
C TRP A 239 19.77 11.06 -4.06
N LYS A 240 19.90 11.76 -2.92
CA LYS A 240 18.78 12.43 -2.23
C LYS A 240 18.07 13.48 -3.07
N THR A 241 18.76 14.09 -4.04
CA THR A 241 18.24 15.19 -4.86
C THR A 241 18.41 14.93 -6.36
N MET A 242 18.88 13.74 -6.73
CA MET A 242 19.07 13.35 -8.12
C MET A 242 17.71 13.20 -8.82
N ASP A 243 17.61 13.55 -10.11
CA ASP A 243 16.43 13.19 -10.92
C ASP A 243 16.17 11.68 -10.80
N VAL A 244 14.94 11.30 -10.46
CA VAL A 244 14.58 9.91 -10.12
C VAL A 244 14.96 8.94 -11.25
N ALA A 245 14.71 9.31 -12.51
CA ALA A 245 15.07 8.46 -13.64
C ALA A 245 16.60 8.27 -13.77
N LYS A 246 17.38 9.34 -13.54
CA LYS A 246 18.85 9.23 -13.46
C LYS A 246 19.31 8.37 -12.29
N LEU A 247 18.64 8.45 -11.14
CA LEU A 247 18.98 7.63 -9.98
C LEU A 247 18.71 6.15 -10.24
N CYS A 248 17.53 5.79 -10.77
CA CYS A 248 17.22 4.43 -11.18
C CYS A 248 18.27 3.89 -12.16
N GLN A 249 18.61 4.68 -13.17
CA GLN A 249 19.64 4.35 -14.16
C GLN A 249 21.02 4.13 -13.53
N ALA A 250 21.40 4.95 -12.54
CA ALA A 250 22.68 4.82 -11.84
C ALA A 250 22.78 3.55 -11.00
N VAL A 251 21.66 3.11 -10.40
CA VAL A 251 21.60 1.88 -9.59
C VAL A 251 21.60 0.64 -10.48
N GLN A 252 20.71 0.59 -11.47
CA GLN A 252 20.50 -0.61 -12.30
C GLN A 252 21.47 -0.74 -13.47
N ARG A 253 22.06 0.37 -13.92
CA ARG A 253 23.01 0.42 -15.05
C ARG A 253 22.44 -0.23 -16.33
N SER A 254 21.15 0.03 -16.61
CA SER A 254 20.47 -0.49 -17.80
C SER A 254 21.12 0.01 -19.11
N ALA A 255 21.09 -0.81 -20.16
CA ALA A 255 21.57 -0.43 -21.48
C ALA A 255 20.61 0.52 -22.24
N VAL A 256 19.40 0.77 -21.71
CA VAL A 256 18.36 1.56 -22.38
C VAL A 256 18.23 2.95 -21.74
N PRO A 257 18.70 4.01 -22.40
CA PRO A 257 18.54 5.37 -21.88
C PRO A 257 17.06 5.71 -21.67
N ASN A 258 16.75 6.39 -20.57
CA ASN A 258 15.42 6.94 -20.23
C ASN A 258 14.29 5.95 -19.95
N ALA A 259 14.53 4.63 -19.90
CA ALA A 259 13.49 3.63 -19.61
C ALA A 259 12.68 3.94 -18.33
N TYR A 260 13.36 4.43 -17.29
CA TYR A 260 12.76 4.76 -16.00
C TYR A 260 11.90 6.03 -16.02
N ARG A 261 12.17 6.97 -16.95
CA ARG A 261 11.46 8.26 -16.99
C ARG A 261 9.97 8.07 -17.18
N LYS A 262 9.57 7.05 -17.96
CA LYS A 262 8.17 6.66 -18.22
C LYS A 262 7.33 6.51 -16.95
N TYR A 263 7.92 6.03 -15.85
CA TYR A 263 7.16 5.67 -14.64
C TYR A 263 7.36 6.64 -13.47
N THR A 264 8.16 7.69 -13.63
CA THR A 264 8.42 8.67 -12.54
C THR A 264 7.13 9.34 -12.02
N SER A 265 6.22 9.76 -12.90
CA SER A 265 4.93 10.33 -12.50
C SER A 265 4.03 9.34 -11.76
N ALA A 266 3.99 8.08 -12.24
CA ALA A 266 3.22 7.02 -11.57
C ALA A 266 3.80 6.73 -10.18
N ALA A 267 5.13 6.63 -10.07
CA ALA A 267 5.83 6.40 -8.81
C ALA A 267 5.52 7.49 -7.77
N LYS A 268 5.50 8.76 -8.18
CA LYS A 268 5.09 9.88 -7.32
C LYS A 268 3.68 9.71 -6.77
N SER A 269 2.71 9.38 -7.63
CA SER A 269 1.31 9.17 -7.22
C SER A 269 1.16 7.95 -6.29
N ILE A 270 1.86 6.86 -6.59
CA ILE A 270 1.86 5.62 -5.80
C ILE A 270 2.46 5.85 -4.41
N CYS A 271 3.62 6.49 -4.33
CA CYS A 271 4.28 6.82 -3.06
C CYS A 271 3.42 7.75 -2.19
N SER A 272 2.82 8.77 -2.81
CA SER A 272 1.92 9.69 -2.10
C SER A 272 0.69 8.97 -1.54
N ALA A 273 0.05 8.10 -2.33
CA ALA A 273 -1.09 7.29 -1.86
C ALA A 273 -0.66 6.24 -0.82
N GLY A 274 0.60 5.80 -0.85
CA GLY A 274 1.24 4.96 0.16
C GLY A 274 1.60 5.68 1.46
N GLY A 275 1.37 7.01 1.53
CA GLY A 275 1.62 7.84 2.70
C GLY A 275 3.10 8.16 2.94
N ILE A 276 3.87 8.43 1.89
CA ILE A 276 5.25 8.96 1.93
C ILE A 276 5.43 10.07 0.89
#